data_AF-A0A7K1L7X7-F1
#
_entry.id   AF-A0A7K1L7X7-F1
#
_cell.length_a   1.000
_cell.length_b   1.000
_cell.length_c   1.000
_cell.angle_alpha   90.00
_cell.angle_beta   90.00
_cell.angle_gamma   90.00
#
_symmetry.space_group_name_H-M   'P 1'
#
loop_
_entity.id
_entity.type
_entity.pdbx_description
1 polymer ?
#
loop_
_entity_poly.entity_id
_entity_poly.type
_entity_poly.pdbx_seq_one_letter_code
_entity_poly.pdbx_strand_id
1 'polypeptide(L)'
;MSEVEAARQKRLNALLERAAWLEAADPGDQDDEGMAVMDALLAVYDLLAKWRSADPAEAEVIRARVRLPRLAEVLRGERAQSALSAYASEGERYALRGRNDGYREACEFRSAIKLLTDDYEGVVVDPFAQEELDGFEDELREAAEDATPVHRYQIPAWADRSHWWWWKPDHIDMSMREYRNRIFAGDIEEYESKAPGAADWLRCGDEECWCFTAPA
;
A
#
# COMPACT_ATOMS: atom_id res chain seq x y z
N MET A 1 12.38 23.09 -12.54
CA MET A 1 12.00 21.78 -11.98
C MET A 1 10.94 22.05 -10.94
N SER A 2 9.72 21.53 -11.14
CA SER A 2 8.62 21.74 -10.19
C SER A 2 8.85 20.94 -8.90
N GLU A 3 8.17 21.30 -7.81
CA GLU A 3 8.24 20.54 -6.55
C GLU A 3 7.78 19.08 -6.73
N VAL A 4 6.84 18.85 -7.64
CA VAL A 4 6.35 17.51 -8.03
C VAL A 4 7.45 16.70 -8.72
N GLU A 5 8.18 17.29 -9.65
CA GLU A 5 9.32 16.65 -10.32
C GLU A 5 10.44 16.32 -9.33
N ALA A 6 10.72 17.22 -8.39
CA ALA A 6 11.74 17.00 -7.36
C ALA A 6 11.36 15.84 -6.41
N ALA A 7 10.10 15.78 -5.98
CA ALA A 7 9.59 14.69 -5.14
C ALA A 7 9.60 13.34 -5.87
N ARG A 8 9.22 13.34 -7.16
CA ARG A 8 9.31 12.15 -8.03
C ARG A 8 10.74 11.67 -8.16
N GLN A 9 11.69 12.56 -8.46
CA GLN A 9 13.10 12.20 -8.60
C GLN A 9 13.68 11.64 -7.30
N LYS A 10 13.33 12.22 -6.15
CA LYS A 10 13.76 11.72 -4.84
C LYS A 10 13.30 10.29 -4.59
N ARG A 11 12.03 9.97 -4.90
CA ARG A 11 11.49 8.60 -4.76
C ARG A 11 12.17 7.61 -5.71
N LEU A 12 12.36 8.01 -6.97
CA LEU A 12 13.06 7.19 -7.95
C LEU A 12 14.50 6.89 -7.51
N ASN A 13 15.23 7.89 -7.00
CA ASN A 13 16.58 7.68 -6.48
C ASN A 13 16.59 6.69 -5.30
N ALA A 14 15.67 6.82 -4.35
CA ALA A 14 15.56 5.89 -3.22
C ALA A 14 15.28 4.45 -3.68
N LEU A 15 14.39 4.27 -4.68
CA LEU A 15 14.12 2.96 -5.29
C LEU A 15 15.36 2.39 -5.98
N LEU A 16 16.07 3.20 -6.75
CA LEU A 16 17.27 2.77 -7.47
C LEU A 16 18.43 2.43 -6.54
N GLU A 17 18.61 3.18 -5.45
CA GLU A 17 19.60 2.88 -4.41
C GLU A 17 19.31 1.53 -3.74
N ARG A 18 18.04 1.27 -3.40
CA ARG A 18 17.61 0.00 -2.79
C ARG A 18 17.77 -1.17 -3.77
N ALA A 19 17.40 -0.97 -5.03
CA ALA A 19 17.57 -1.97 -6.08
C ALA A 19 19.05 -2.30 -6.32
N ALA A 20 19.93 -1.30 -6.36
CA ALA A 20 21.37 -1.51 -6.50
C ALA A 20 21.96 -2.29 -5.31
N TRP A 21 21.46 -2.06 -4.10
CA TRP A 21 21.85 -2.86 -2.94
C TRP A 21 21.42 -4.33 -3.08
N LEU A 22 20.17 -4.59 -3.49
CA LEU A 22 19.67 -5.95 -3.76
C LEU A 22 20.46 -6.65 -4.89
N GLU A 23 20.86 -5.90 -5.92
CA GLU A 23 21.71 -6.39 -7.01
C GLU A 23 23.13 -6.76 -6.55
N ALA A 24 23.62 -6.15 -5.48
CA ALA A 24 24.93 -6.44 -4.89
C ALA A 24 24.88 -7.45 -3.73
N ALA A 25 23.71 -7.68 -3.13
CA ALA A 25 23.54 -8.61 -2.02
C ALA A 25 23.96 -10.02 -2.43
N ASP A 26 24.85 -10.62 -1.63
CA ASP A 26 25.25 -12.02 -1.75
C ASP A 26 24.37 -12.88 -0.83
N PRO A 27 23.50 -13.75 -1.38
CA PRO A 27 22.73 -14.74 -0.64
C PRO A 27 23.53 -15.57 0.36
N GLY A 28 24.79 -15.90 0.05
CA GLY A 28 25.63 -16.80 0.84
C GLY A 28 26.28 -16.15 2.06
N ASP A 29 26.21 -14.82 2.17
CA ASP A 29 26.88 -14.01 3.19
C ASP A 29 25.88 -13.26 4.10
N GLN A 30 24.60 -13.65 4.07
CA GLN A 30 23.56 -13.02 4.90
C GLN A 30 23.55 -13.63 6.31
N ASP A 31 24.26 -13.01 7.24
CA ASP A 31 24.28 -13.36 8.68
C ASP A 31 22.88 -13.31 9.36
N ASP A 32 21.93 -12.62 8.72
CA ASP A 32 20.57 -12.40 9.23
C ASP A 32 19.51 -13.34 8.60
N GLU A 33 19.94 -14.40 7.90
CA GLU A 33 19.07 -15.39 7.28
C GLU A 33 18.02 -14.75 6.33
N GLY A 34 18.41 -13.68 5.63
CA GLY A 34 17.60 -13.07 4.58
C GLY A 34 16.63 -11.99 5.05
N MET A 35 16.64 -11.63 6.33
CA MET A 35 15.77 -10.59 6.90
C MET A 35 15.94 -9.25 6.16
N ALA A 36 17.18 -8.76 6.03
CA ALA A 36 17.47 -7.51 5.35
C ALA A 36 17.09 -7.54 3.86
N VAL A 37 17.19 -8.71 3.22
CA VAL A 37 16.77 -8.90 1.82
C VAL A 37 15.25 -8.77 1.70
N MET A 38 14.50 -9.44 2.58
CA MET A 38 13.04 -9.31 2.64
C MET A 38 12.61 -7.86 2.92
N ASP A 39 13.19 -7.22 3.94
CA ASP A 39 12.89 -5.82 4.30
C ASP A 39 13.21 -4.86 3.16
N ALA A 40 14.30 -5.09 2.43
CA ALA A 40 14.67 -4.27 1.28
C ALA A 40 13.69 -4.44 0.12
N LEU A 41 13.25 -5.67 -0.19
CA LEU A 41 12.25 -5.92 -1.23
C LEU A 41 10.89 -5.33 -0.85
N LEU A 42 10.42 -5.56 0.37
CA LEU A 42 9.17 -4.98 0.88
C LEU A 42 9.22 -3.45 0.83
N ALA A 43 10.34 -2.82 1.18
CA ALA A 43 10.51 -1.37 1.04
C ALA A 43 10.42 -0.89 -0.42
N VAL A 44 10.96 -1.65 -1.39
CA VAL A 44 10.83 -1.32 -2.82
C VAL A 44 9.37 -1.39 -3.26
N TYR A 45 8.69 -2.50 -2.94
CA TYR A 45 7.30 -2.70 -3.34
C TYR A 45 6.33 -1.76 -2.62
N ASP A 46 6.59 -1.43 -1.35
CA ASP A 46 5.88 -0.41 -0.57
C ASP A 46 6.00 0.98 -1.21
N LEU A 47 7.22 1.37 -1.59
CA LEU A 47 7.44 2.63 -2.29
C LEU A 47 6.74 2.65 -3.66
N LEU A 48 6.69 1.53 -4.38
CA LEU A 48 5.93 1.40 -5.63
C LEU A 48 4.41 1.48 -5.39
N ALA A 49 3.88 0.85 -4.33
CA ALA A 49 2.49 0.95 -3.88
C ALA A 49 2.08 2.38 -3.54
N LYS A 50 3.00 3.15 -2.93
CA LYS A 50 2.79 4.58 -2.61
C LYS A 50 3.00 5.51 -3.81
N TRP A 51 3.60 5.01 -4.89
CA TRP A 51 3.96 5.85 -6.04
C TRP A 51 2.82 6.00 -7.05
N ARG A 52 1.89 6.90 -6.72
CA ARG A 52 0.68 7.22 -7.50
C ARG A 52 0.93 7.61 -8.96
N SER A 53 2.03 8.32 -9.23
CA SER A 53 2.37 8.84 -10.56
C SER A 53 3.30 7.95 -11.37
N ALA A 54 3.64 6.75 -10.89
CA ALA A 54 4.39 5.81 -11.70
C ALA A 54 3.53 5.35 -12.87
N ASP A 55 4.03 5.59 -14.09
CA ASP A 55 3.56 4.87 -15.27
C ASP A 55 3.80 3.37 -15.02
N PRO A 56 2.85 2.48 -15.35
CA PRO A 56 3.07 1.03 -15.35
C PRO A 56 4.42 0.60 -15.95
N ALA A 57 4.89 1.26 -17.02
CA ALA A 57 6.19 0.97 -17.62
C ALA A 57 7.37 1.30 -16.69
N GLU A 58 7.29 2.40 -15.94
CA GLU A 58 8.32 2.79 -14.97
C GLU A 58 8.35 1.86 -13.76
N ALA A 59 7.16 1.46 -13.27
CA ALA A 59 7.05 0.46 -12.21
C ALA A 59 7.68 -0.87 -12.63
N GLU A 60 7.41 -1.35 -13.85
CA GLU A 60 8.00 -2.60 -14.34
C GLU A 60 9.52 -2.51 -14.51
N VAL A 61 10.08 -1.37 -14.92
CA VAL A 61 11.54 -1.18 -14.98
C VAL A 61 12.19 -1.37 -13.61
N ILE A 62 11.56 -0.86 -12.54
CA ILE A 62 12.06 -1.03 -11.18
C ILE A 62 11.88 -2.48 -10.72
N ARG A 63 10.70 -3.07 -10.94
CA ARG A 63 10.42 -4.48 -10.59
C ARG A 63 11.39 -5.44 -11.27
N ALA A 64 11.65 -5.26 -12.56
CA ALA A 64 12.57 -6.10 -13.33
C ALA A 64 14.00 -6.10 -12.77
N ARG A 65 14.44 -5.00 -12.12
CA ARG A 65 15.76 -4.95 -11.47
C ARG A 65 15.81 -5.74 -10.17
N VAL A 66 14.72 -5.77 -9.41
CA VAL A 66 14.66 -6.45 -8.12
C VAL A 66 14.10 -7.87 -8.20
N ARG A 67 13.58 -8.30 -9.36
CA ARG A 67 13.18 -9.67 -9.68
C ARG A 67 14.41 -10.52 -9.95
N LEU A 68 15.14 -10.88 -8.89
CA LEU A 68 16.42 -11.55 -8.92
C LEU A 68 16.24 -13.00 -8.46
N PRO A 69 16.22 -14.00 -9.38
CA PRO A 69 15.90 -15.40 -9.03
C PRO A 69 16.78 -16.00 -7.93
N ARG A 70 18.03 -15.54 -7.81
CA ARG A 70 18.97 -15.97 -6.77
C ARG A 70 18.53 -15.63 -5.34
N LEU A 71 17.61 -14.67 -5.17
CA LEU A 71 17.09 -14.29 -3.86
C LEU A 71 15.96 -15.21 -3.38
N ALA A 72 15.35 -16.02 -4.27
CA ALA A 72 14.17 -16.81 -3.94
C ALA A 72 14.38 -17.75 -2.74
N GLU A 73 15.55 -18.38 -2.63
CA GLU A 73 15.84 -19.29 -1.52
C GLU A 73 16.13 -18.54 -0.21
N VAL A 74 16.80 -17.39 -0.29
CA VAL A 74 17.06 -16.52 0.87
C VAL A 74 15.76 -16.05 1.50
N LEU A 75 14.78 -15.71 0.66
CA LEU A 75 13.49 -15.22 1.12
C LEU A 75 12.65 -16.28 1.86
N ARG A 76 12.99 -17.56 1.70
CA ARG A 76 12.35 -18.67 2.43
C ARG A 76 12.98 -18.94 3.79
N GLY A 77 14.07 -18.25 4.16
CA GLY A 77 14.68 -18.34 5.48
C GLY A 77 13.73 -17.89 6.59
N GLU A 78 13.90 -18.45 7.79
CA GLU A 78 13.02 -18.20 8.95
C GLU A 78 12.92 -16.71 9.29
N ARG A 79 14.06 -15.99 9.29
CA ARG A 79 14.07 -14.55 9.57
C ARG A 79 13.49 -13.71 8.44
N ALA A 80 13.67 -14.11 7.18
CA ALA A 80 13.00 -13.49 6.06
C ALA A 80 11.47 -13.63 6.17
N GLN A 81 10.97 -14.81 6.54
CA GLN A 81 9.55 -15.03 6.80
C GLN A 81 9.04 -14.23 8.01
N SER A 82 9.86 -14.09 9.06
CA SER A 82 9.53 -13.24 10.21
C SER A 82 9.38 -11.77 9.83
N ALA A 83 10.22 -11.25 8.92
CA ALA A 83 10.07 -9.89 8.38
C ALA A 83 8.79 -9.73 7.57
N LEU A 84 8.43 -10.72 6.74
CA LEU A 84 7.17 -10.71 6.00
C LEU A 84 5.95 -10.73 6.93
N SER A 85 5.97 -11.59 7.94
CA SER A 85 4.95 -11.66 9.00
C SER A 85 4.79 -10.32 9.72
N ALA A 86 5.90 -9.71 10.16
CA ALA A 86 5.86 -8.39 10.82
C ALA A 86 5.30 -7.29 9.90
N TYR A 87 5.63 -7.32 8.61
CA TYR A 87 5.09 -6.40 7.62
C TYR A 87 3.58 -6.59 7.40
N ALA A 88 3.12 -7.84 7.33
CA ALA A 88 1.69 -8.18 7.23
C ALA A 88 0.92 -7.70 8.46
N SER A 89 1.43 -7.97 9.66
CA SER A 89 0.84 -7.53 10.94
C SER A 89 0.72 -6.00 11.04
N GLU A 90 1.69 -5.25 10.50
CA GLU A 90 1.57 -3.79 10.43
C GLU A 90 0.47 -3.35 9.45
N GLY A 91 0.34 -4.02 8.30
CA GLY A 91 -0.76 -3.80 7.37
C GLY A 91 -2.14 -4.09 7.99
N GLU A 92 -2.25 -5.16 8.76
CA GLU A 92 -3.45 -5.53 9.52
C GLU A 92 -3.88 -4.43 10.49
N ARG A 93 -2.94 -3.80 11.20
CA ARG A 93 -3.25 -2.66 12.09
C ARG A 93 -3.89 -1.48 11.35
N TYR A 94 -3.51 -1.26 10.10
CA TYR A 94 -4.17 -0.27 9.25
C TYR A 94 -5.55 -0.75 8.79
N ALA A 95 -5.70 -2.03 8.46
CA ALA A 95 -7.00 -2.62 8.11
C ALA A 95 -8.01 -2.51 9.27
N LEU A 96 -7.60 -2.81 10.50
CA LEU A 96 -8.42 -2.63 11.71
C LEU A 96 -8.90 -1.18 11.91
N ARG A 97 -8.13 -0.21 11.40
CA ARG A 97 -8.48 1.22 11.39
C ARG A 97 -9.18 1.65 10.10
N GLY A 98 -9.46 0.72 9.20
CA GLY A 98 -9.88 0.99 7.82
C GLY A 98 -11.20 1.75 7.72
N ARG A 99 -12.15 1.50 8.62
CA ARG A 99 -13.40 2.26 8.72
C ARG A 99 -13.20 3.77 8.96
N ASN A 100 -12.00 4.16 9.43
CA ASN A 100 -11.62 5.53 9.74
C ASN A 100 -10.61 6.05 8.69
N ASP A 101 -9.32 5.95 8.99
CA ASP A 101 -8.23 6.56 8.21
C ASP A 101 -7.17 5.56 7.74
N GLY A 102 -7.31 4.27 8.06
CA GLY A 102 -6.29 3.26 7.77
C GLY A 102 -6.45 2.52 6.44
N TYR A 103 -7.58 2.66 5.74
CA TYR A 103 -7.90 1.74 4.64
C TYR A 103 -6.95 1.88 3.45
N ARG A 104 -6.56 3.12 3.12
CA ARG A 104 -5.62 3.38 2.03
C ARG A 104 -4.26 2.77 2.34
N GLU A 105 -3.74 2.99 3.53
CA GLU A 105 -2.47 2.44 3.99
C GLU A 105 -2.51 0.92 3.95
N ALA A 106 -3.60 0.30 4.41
CA ALA A 106 -3.79 -1.15 4.31
C ALA A 106 -3.73 -1.63 2.83
N CYS A 107 -4.35 -0.90 1.91
CA CYS A 107 -4.25 -1.20 0.47
C CYS A 107 -2.81 -1.09 -0.07
N GLU A 108 -2.00 -0.15 0.43
CA GLU A 108 -0.59 0.00 0.05
C GLU A 108 0.23 -1.21 0.52
N PHE A 109 0.10 -1.62 1.79
CA PHE A 109 0.75 -2.82 2.34
C PHE A 109 0.36 -4.08 1.58
N ARG A 110 -0.95 -4.26 1.32
CA ARG A 110 -1.46 -5.41 0.59
C ARG A 110 -0.93 -5.49 -0.84
N SER A 111 -0.80 -4.33 -1.48
CA SER A 111 -0.22 -4.22 -2.82
C SER A 111 1.26 -4.56 -2.83
N ALA A 112 2.02 -4.12 -1.82
CA ALA A 112 3.43 -4.47 -1.71
C ALA A 112 3.64 -5.98 -1.58
N ILE A 113 2.84 -6.65 -0.74
CA ILE A 113 2.85 -8.11 -0.60
C ILE A 113 2.46 -8.79 -1.92
N LYS A 114 1.44 -8.29 -2.63
CA LYS A 114 1.04 -8.85 -3.94
C LYS A 114 2.17 -8.76 -4.96
N LEU A 115 2.87 -7.63 -5.03
CA LEU A 115 4.00 -7.46 -5.94
C LEU A 115 5.14 -8.44 -5.59
N LEU A 116 5.43 -8.62 -4.29
CA LEU A 116 6.41 -9.60 -3.82
C LEU A 116 6.04 -11.02 -4.25
N THR A 117 4.80 -11.45 -4.01
CA THR A 117 4.37 -12.82 -4.34
C THR A 117 4.21 -13.08 -5.84
N ASP A 118 3.95 -12.04 -6.63
CA ASP A 118 3.96 -12.11 -8.09
C ASP A 118 5.38 -12.27 -8.66
N ASP A 119 6.35 -11.58 -8.08
CA ASP A 119 7.74 -11.62 -8.54
C ASP A 119 8.52 -12.83 -7.98
N TYR A 120 8.06 -13.40 -6.86
CA TYR A 120 8.65 -14.55 -6.19
C TYR A 120 7.60 -15.60 -5.85
N GLU A 121 7.34 -16.50 -6.79
CA GLU A 121 6.38 -17.59 -6.61
C GLU A 121 6.76 -18.51 -5.43
N GLY A 122 5.80 -18.80 -4.55
CA GLY A 122 6.02 -19.65 -3.38
C GLY A 122 7.04 -19.05 -2.39
N VAL A 123 7.08 -17.72 -2.27
CA VAL A 123 7.91 -17.03 -1.27
C VAL A 123 7.35 -17.17 0.14
N VAL A 124 6.04 -17.27 0.29
CA VAL A 124 5.39 -17.56 1.57
C VAL A 124 5.43 -19.06 1.80
N VAL A 125 6.25 -19.48 2.76
CA VAL A 125 6.48 -20.91 3.07
C VAL A 125 6.27 -21.23 4.54
N ASP A 126 6.40 -20.23 5.40
CA ASP A 126 6.22 -20.37 6.83
C ASP A 126 4.72 -20.31 7.19
N PRO A 127 4.19 -21.28 7.97
CA PRO A 127 2.79 -21.28 8.37
C PRO A 127 2.37 -20.06 9.20
N PHE A 128 3.26 -19.49 10.00
CA PHE A 128 2.95 -18.32 10.81
C PHE A 128 2.89 -17.05 9.95
N ALA A 129 3.81 -16.89 9.00
CA ALA A 129 3.71 -15.84 7.99
C ALA A 129 2.42 -15.96 7.15
N GLN A 130 2.00 -17.18 6.81
CA GLN A 130 0.73 -17.42 6.12
C GLN A 130 -0.47 -17.02 6.99
N GLU A 131 -0.48 -17.39 8.28
CA GLU A 131 -1.55 -17.03 9.22
C GLU A 131 -1.71 -15.50 9.36
N GLU A 132 -0.61 -14.75 9.49
CA GLU A 132 -0.64 -13.29 9.58
C GLU A 132 -1.14 -12.63 8.28
N LEU A 133 -0.80 -13.21 7.12
CA LEU A 133 -1.32 -12.76 5.83
C LEU A 133 -2.81 -13.02 5.68
N ASP A 134 -3.29 -14.18 6.13
CA ASP A 134 -4.70 -14.52 6.10
C ASP A 134 -5.51 -13.61 7.05
N GLY A 135 -4.99 -13.36 8.26
CA GLY A 135 -5.57 -12.41 9.21
C GLY A 135 -5.65 -10.99 8.63
N PHE A 136 -4.56 -10.50 8.03
CA PHE A 136 -4.57 -9.21 7.35
C PHE A 136 -5.62 -9.15 6.22
N GLU A 137 -5.70 -10.18 5.38
CA GLU A 137 -6.65 -10.22 4.27
C GLU A 137 -8.12 -10.21 4.77
N ASP A 138 -8.41 -10.92 5.87
CA ASP A 138 -9.75 -10.95 6.46
C ASP A 138 -10.13 -9.59 7.06
N GLU A 139 -9.25 -8.96 7.84
CA GLU A 139 -9.46 -7.61 8.38
C GLU A 139 -9.63 -6.57 7.26
N LEU A 140 -8.86 -6.69 6.17
CA LEU A 140 -9.00 -5.80 5.03
C LEU A 140 -10.34 -5.98 4.31
N ARG A 141 -10.85 -7.22 4.24
CA ARG A 141 -12.17 -7.50 3.65
C ARG A 141 -13.30 -6.93 4.50
N GLU A 142 -13.23 -7.10 5.81
CA GLU A 142 -14.20 -6.54 6.76
C GLU A 142 -14.17 -5.01 6.69
N ALA A 143 -12.99 -4.41 6.77
CA ALA A 143 -12.83 -2.98 6.68
C ALA A 143 -13.38 -2.39 5.37
N ALA A 144 -13.30 -3.13 4.26
CA ALA A 144 -13.79 -2.68 2.96
C ALA A 144 -15.31 -2.45 2.91
N GLU A 145 -16.08 -3.10 3.79
CA GLU A 145 -17.54 -2.95 3.81
C GLU A 145 -17.95 -1.57 4.31
N ASP A 146 -17.17 -1.01 5.25
CA ASP A 146 -17.47 0.26 5.91
C ASP A 146 -16.49 1.38 5.53
N ALA A 147 -15.34 1.07 4.94
CA ALA A 147 -14.35 2.06 4.55
C ALA A 147 -14.89 2.98 3.44
N THR A 148 -14.40 4.21 3.43
CA THR A 148 -14.75 5.13 2.34
C THR A 148 -13.93 4.82 1.08
N PRO A 149 -14.53 4.95 -0.12
CA PRO A 149 -13.82 4.73 -1.38
C PRO A 149 -12.50 5.49 -1.45
N VAL A 150 -11.44 4.79 -1.86
CA VAL A 150 -10.16 5.42 -2.16
C VAL A 150 -10.32 6.28 -3.40
N HIS A 151 -9.89 7.54 -3.33
CA HIS A 151 -9.98 8.44 -4.47
C HIS A 151 -9.17 7.87 -5.66
N ARG A 152 -9.70 7.92 -6.89
CA ARG A 152 -9.04 7.37 -8.10
C ARG A 152 -7.59 7.84 -8.32
N TYR A 153 -7.29 9.13 -8.13
CA TYR A 153 -5.91 9.65 -8.16
C TYR A 153 -4.97 9.14 -7.04
N GLN A 154 -5.52 8.49 -6.00
CA GLN A 154 -4.74 7.83 -4.96
C GLN A 154 -4.45 6.37 -5.30
N ILE A 155 -5.22 5.77 -6.21
CA ILE A 155 -5.00 4.41 -6.69
C ILE A 155 -3.81 4.43 -7.67
N PRO A 156 -2.78 3.59 -7.47
CA PRO A 156 -1.66 3.53 -8.40
C PRO A 156 -2.11 3.17 -9.82
N ALA A 157 -1.58 3.85 -10.83
CA ALA A 157 -1.98 3.64 -12.22
C ALA A 157 -1.69 2.22 -12.75
N TRP A 158 -0.79 1.50 -12.09
CA TRP A 158 -0.44 0.12 -12.39
C TRP A 158 -1.33 -0.91 -11.69
N ALA A 159 -2.10 -0.52 -10.66
CA ALA A 159 -2.99 -1.43 -9.95
C ALA A 159 -4.19 -1.78 -10.86
N ASP A 160 -4.34 -3.06 -11.19
CA ASP A 160 -5.44 -3.54 -12.01
C ASP A 160 -6.67 -3.92 -11.17
N ARG A 161 -7.74 -4.38 -11.83
CA ARG A 161 -8.99 -4.79 -11.17
C ARG A 161 -8.84 -6.03 -10.28
N SER A 162 -7.76 -6.81 -10.40
CA SER A 162 -7.50 -7.94 -9.51
C SER A 162 -7.06 -7.51 -8.12
N HIS A 163 -6.58 -6.26 -7.98
CA HIS A 163 -6.30 -5.63 -6.70
C HIS A 163 -7.61 -5.13 -6.06
N TRP A 164 -8.49 -6.07 -5.75
CA TRP A 164 -9.88 -5.81 -5.33
C TRP A 164 -9.95 -4.78 -4.20
N TRP A 165 -8.98 -4.75 -3.30
CA TRP A 165 -8.93 -3.84 -2.14
C TRP A 165 -8.93 -2.36 -2.54
N TRP A 166 -8.40 -1.99 -3.71
CA TRP A 166 -8.50 -0.62 -4.20
C TRP A 166 -9.90 -0.23 -4.69
N TRP A 167 -10.73 -1.21 -5.02
CA TRP A 167 -11.99 -1.03 -5.76
C TRP A 167 -13.23 -1.48 -4.99
N LYS A 168 -13.09 -2.30 -3.94
CA LYS A 168 -14.20 -2.86 -3.16
C LYS A 168 -14.92 -1.87 -2.24
N PRO A 169 -14.28 -0.85 -1.64
CA PRO A 169 -15.03 0.03 -0.75
C PRO A 169 -16.15 0.72 -1.53
N ASP A 170 -17.36 0.23 -1.29
CA ASP A 170 -18.57 0.58 -2.04
C ASP A 170 -19.47 1.51 -1.22
N HIS A 171 -18.99 1.99 -0.05
CA HIS A 171 -19.71 2.91 0.83
C HIS A 171 -19.72 4.35 0.28
N ILE A 172 -20.12 4.47 -0.99
CA ILE A 172 -20.12 5.66 -1.85
C ILE A 172 -21.14 6.70 -1.35
N ASP A 173 -22.17 6.28 -0.61
CA ASP A 173 -23.22 7.14 -0.06
C ASP A 173 -22.82 7.83 1.26
N MET A 174 -21.57 7.69 1.71
CA MET A 174 -21.09 8.33 2.94
C MET A 174 -21.04 9.86 2.81
N SER A 175 -21.68 10.56 3.74
CA SER A 175 -21.60 12.03 3.77
C SER A 175 -20.23 12.51 4.28
N MET A 176 -19.76 13.67 3.82
CA MET A 176 -18.51 14.26 4.33
C MET A 176 -18.51 14.53 5.83
N ARG A 177 -19.68 14.83 6.40
CA ARG A 177 -19.86 15.00 7.85
C ARG A 177 -19.64 13.67 8.56
N GLU A 178 -20.20 12.59 8.03
CA GLU A 178 -19.97 11.23 8.54
C GLU A 178 -18.51 10.81 8.44
N TYR A 179 -17.86 11.04 7.29
CA TYR A 179 -16.42 10.76 7.12
C TYR A 179 -15.55 11.50 8.15
N ARG A 180 -15.79 12.81 8.33
CA ARG A 180 -15.09 13.60 9.34
C ARG A 180 -15.36 13.11 10.76
N ASN A 181 -16.61 12.74 11.07
CA ASN A 181 -16.94 12.17 12.37
C ASN A 181 -16.16 10.89 12.63
N ARG A 182 -15.92 10.05 11.62
CA ARG A 182 -15.10 8.83 11.73
C ARG A 182 -13.63 9.13 11.96
N ILE A 183 -13.05 10.08 11.22
CA ILE A 183 -11.64 10.50 11.41
C ILE A 183 -11.42 11.16 12.77
N PHE A 184 -12.30 12.08 13.14
CA PHE A 184 -12.15 12.92 14.33
C PHE A 184 -12.92 12.37 15.55
N ALA A 185 -13.34 11.11 15.51
CA ALA A 185 -14.07 10.43 16.59
C ALA A 185 -15.29 11.21 17.16
N GLY A 186 -15.93 12.05 16.35
CA GLY A 186 -17.08 12.87 16.75
C GLY A 186 -16.76 14.28 17.25
N ASP A 187 -15.49 14.68 17.34
CA ASP A 187 -15.06 16.03 17.80
C ASP A 187 -15.19 17.11 16.69
N ILE A 188 -16.09 16.90 15.73
CA ILE A 188 -16.27 17.78 14.57
C ILE A 188 -16.72 19.19 14.98
N GLU A 189 -17.45 19.30 16.10
CA GLU A 189 -18.00 20.57 16.60
C GLU A 189 -16.91 21.56 17.05
N GLU A 190 -15.76 21.05 17.53
CA GLU A 190 -14.60 21.87 17.88
C GLU A 190 -13.98 22.52 16.62
N TYR A 191 -13.99 21.78 15.50
CA TYR A 191 -13.45 22.22 14.20
C TYR A 191 -14.44 23.02 13.34
N GLU A 192 -15.75 22.75 13.43
CA GLU A 192 -16.80 23.46 12.67
C GLU A 192 -17.05 24.89 13.20
N SER A 193 -16.59 25.22 14.42
CA SER A 193 -16.81 26.51 15.09
C SER A 193 -16.21 27.74 14.40
N LYS A 194 -15.39 27.59 13.35
CA LYS A 194 -14.74 28.70 12.63
C LYS A 194 -15.24 29.00 11.22
N ALA A 195 -16.06 28.13 10.61
CA ALA A 195 -16.85 28.41 9.40
C ALA A 195 -17.61 27.15 8.94
N PRO A 196 -18.95 27.15 8.87
CA PRO A 196 -19.66 26.14 8.10
C PRO A 196 -19.36 26.38 6.60
N GLY A 197 -18.67 25.43 5.95
CA GLY A 197 -18.46 25.44 4.50
C GLY A 197 -17.05 25.76 3.98
N ALA A 198 -16.05 26.06 4.83
CA ALA A 198 -14.68 26.27 4.36
C ALA A 198 -13.91 24.95 4.07
N ALA A 199 -14.47 23.82 4.47
CA ALA A 199 -13.93 22.49 4.20
C ALA A 199 -14.71 21.74 3.10
N ASP A 200 -15.58 22.41 2.33
CA ASP A 200 -16.28 21.83 1.17
C ASP A 200 -15.36 21.75 -0.07
N TRP A 201 -14.17 21.15 0.04
CA TRP A 201 -13.33 20.86 -1.14
C TRP A 201 -13.80 19.62 -1.93
N LEU A 202 -15.02 19.15 -1.65
CA LEU A 202 -15.67 18.06 -2.37
C LEU A 202 -17.11 18.47 -2.67
N ARG A 203 -17.28 19.51 -3.50
CA ARG A 203 -18.55 19.63 -4.23
C ARG A 203 -18.51 18.59 -5.34
N CYS A 204 -19.60 17.83 -5.51
CA CYS A 204 -19.82 17.07 -6.74
C CYS A 204 -19.67 18.03 -7.93
N GLY A 205 -18.52 17.97 -8.63
CA GLY A 205 -18.11 18.97 -9.62
C GLY A 205 -16.64 19.37 -9.56
N ASP A 206 -15.94 19.11 -8.44
CA ASP A 206 -14.50 19.29 -8.35
C ASP A 206 -13.77 18.08 -8.99
N GLU A 207 -12.65 18.32 -9.68
CA GLU A 207 -11.86 17.25 -10.33
C GLU A 207 -11.37 16.19 -9.34
N GLU A 208 -11.39 16.49 -8.03
CA GLU A 208 -10.97 15.66 -6.91
C GLU A 208 -12.15 15.01 -6.14
N CYS A 209 -13.36 14.94 -6.71
CA CYS A 209 -14.52 14.35 -6.03
C CYS A 209 -14.50 12.81 -5.95
N TRP A 210 -14.85 12.27 -4.78
CA TRP A 210 -15.10 10.82 -4.52
C TRP A 210 -16.29 10.25 -5.29
N CYS A 211 -17.17 11.13 -5.74
CA CYS A 211 -18.45 10.83 -6.37
C CYS A 211 -18.36 10.38 -7.84
N PHE A 212 -17.16 10.20 -8.41
CA PHE A 212 -17.03 9.72 -9.78
C PHE A 212 -17.27 8.20 -9.82
N THR A 213 -18.52 7.85 -10.11
CA THR A 213 -19.01 6.54 -10.59
C THR A 213 -17.87 5.62 -11.02
N ALA A 214 -17.73 4.49 -10.32
CA ALA A 214 -16.96 3.36 -10.82
C ALA A 214 -17.40 3.09 -12.27
N PRO A 215 -16.49 3.07 -13.27
CA PRO A 215 -16.89 2.65 -14.61
C PRO A 215 -17.37 1.20 -14.51
N ALA A 216 -18.50 0.92 -15.16
CA ALA A 216 -19.10 -0.41 -15.27
C ALA A 216 -18.10 -1.51 -15.67
#